data_AF-G8NY85-F1
#
_entry.id   AF-G8NY85-F1
#
_cell.length_a   1.000
_cell.length_b   1.000
_cell.length_c   1.000
_cell.angle_alpha   90.00
_cell.angle_beta   90.00
_cell.angle_gamma   90.00
#
_symmetry.space_group_name_H-M   'P 1'
#
loop_
_entity.id
_entity.type
_entity.pdbx_description
1 polymer ?
#
loop_
_entity_poly.entity_id
_entity_poly.type
_entity_poly.pdbx_seq_one_letter_code
_entity_poly.pdbx_strand_id
1 'polypeptide(L)'
;MFDLGSRAFDNICMNGYNTRDRKNTLSAGSRRRNRVVLLAAALGLTTTIVASPPAPGSAKIVSTPSASIKHHWFQVGKASWYGGRFQGHRTATGERFDMNALTCAHRTLPLGSWVRVTNLHNQKTTFLRVNDRGPVAGNLIMDLSYAAAKKLGIQGLGKVKVEEVNPGDVQMSQALVASLPEMPPLSSPTIVVR
;
A
#
# COMPACT_ATOMS: atom_id res chain seq x y z
N MET A 1 -2.46 -21.16 -41.06
CA MET A 1 -3.35 -21.13 -39.87
C MET A 1 -2.54 -20.51 -38.76
N PHE A 2 -3.06 -19.41 -38.19
CA PHE A 2 -2.30 -18.32 -37.59
C PHE A 2 -1.29 -18.71 -36.49
N ASP A 3 -0.04 -18.35 -36.75
CA ASP A 3 1.00 -18.03 -35.77
C ASP A 3 0.73 -16.64 -35.21
N LEU A 4 0.50 -16.51 -33.90
CA LEU A 4 0.50 -15.26 -33.15
C LEU A 4 0.68 -15.54 -31.64
N GLY A 5 1.90 -15.29 -31.14
CA GLY A 5 2.12 -14.61 -29.86
C GLY A 5 2.10 -15.43 -28.57
N SER A 6 3.24 -16.05 -28.20
CA SER A 6 3.45 -16.55 -26.82
C SER A 6 4.90 -16.38 -26.35
N ARG A 7 5.42 -15.14 -26.38
CA ARG A 7 6.78 -14.81 -25.89
C ARG A 7 6.87 -13.55 -25.00
N ALA A 8 5.76 -13.06 -24.45
CA ALA A 8 5.75 -11.77 -23.75
C ALA A 8 5.29 -11.79 -22.27
N PHE A 9 5.06 -12.96 -21.65
CA PHE A 9 4.48 -13.00 -20.30
C PHE A 9 5.40 -13.51 -19.16
N ASP A 10 6.61 -13.97 -19.48
CA ASP A 10 7.48 -14.64 -18.47
C ASP A 10 8.50 -13.73 -17.74
N ASN A 11 8.58 -12.43 -18.06
CA ASN A 11 9.73 -11.60 -17.67
C ASN A 11 9.40 -10.31 -16.88
N ILE A 12 8.51 -10.41 -15.91
CA ILE A 12 8.19 -9.31 -14.99
C ILE A 12 8.08 -9.97 -13.62
N CYS A 13 9.00 -9.92 -12.66
CA CYS A 13 9.78 -8.80 -12.14
C CYS A 13 11.15 -9.29 -11.58
N MET A 14 12.01 -9.90 -12.40
CA MET A 14 13.38 -10.27 -12.00
C MET A 14 14.50 -9.56 -12.79
N ASN A 15 14.18 -8.73 -13.79
CA ASN A 15 15.19 -7.98 -14.56
C ASN A 15 15.69 -6.68 -13.87
N GLY A 16 15.21 -6.36 -12.67
CA GLY A 16 15.57 -5.13 -11.95
C GLY A 16 16.74 -5.24 -10.97
N TYR A 17 17.31 -6.42 -10.73
CA TYR A 17 18.36 -6.63 -9.73
C TYR A 17 19.77 -6.24 -10.21
N ASN A 18 19.90 -5.12 -10.95
CA ASN A 18 21.22 -4.61 -11.30
C ASN A 18 21.71 -3.65 -10.21
N THR A 19 22.51 -4.19 -9.29
CA THR A 19 23.29 -3.46 -8.30
C THR A 19 24.43 -2.71 -8.98
N ARG A 20 24.16 -1.52 -9.51
CA ARG A 20 25.20 -0.55 -9.87
C ARG A 20 24.86 0.82 -9.36
N ASP A 21 25.14 0.96 -8.06
CA ASP A 21 25.44 2.22 -7.42
C ASP A 21 26.73 2.79 -8.06
N ARG A 22 26.63 3.92 -8.77
CA ARG A 22 27.79 4.75 -9.11
C ARG A 22 27.59 6.15 -8.53
N LYS A 23 28.50 6.42 -7.61
CA LYS A 23 28.79 7.67 -6.90
C LYS A 23 28.93 8.87 -7.84
N ASN A 24 28.57 10.03 -7.28
CA ASN A 24 29.12 11.37 -7.50
C ASN A 24 29.22 11.92 -8.93
N THR A 25 28.56 13.07 -9.15
CA THR A 25 29.27 14.33 -9.47
C THR A 25 28.40 15.52 -9.07
N LEU A 26 28.91 16.32 -8.13
CA LEU A 26 28.57 17.74 -7.98
C LEU A 26 28.95 18.48 -9.27
N SER A 27 28.11 19.38 -9.77
CA SER A 27 28.59 20.52 -10.53
C SER A 27 27.63 21.70 -10.39
N ALA A 28 28.22 22.82 -10.01
CA ALA A 28 27.64 24.13 -9.82
C ALA A 28 27.60 24.92 -11.14
N GLY A 29 26.80 26.00 -11.16
CA GLY A 29 26.74 27.02 -12.21
C GLY A 29 25.53 26.84 -13.11
N SER A 30 24.72 27.86 -13.45
CA SER A 30 25.04 29.26 -13.63
C SER A 30 23.77 30.11 -13.47
N ARG A 31 23.97 31.30 -12.89
CA ARG A 31 23.07 32.45 -12.86
C ARG A 31 22.40 32.72 -14.21
N ARG A 32 21.09 33.00 -14.19
CA ARG A 32 20.53 34.10 -14.99
C ARG A 32 19.57 34.94 -14.15
N ARG A 33 19.97 36.20 -13.99
CA ARG A 33 19.22 37.28 -13.37
C ARG A 33 18.24 37.81 -14.42
N ASN A 34 16.93 37.76 -14.16
CA ASN A 34 15.98 38.62 -14.86
C ASN A 34 15.55 39.72 -13.89
N ARG A 35 16.08 40.92 -14.16
CA ARG A 35 15.57 42.18 -13.62
C ARG A 35 14.42 42.61 -14.52
N VAL A 36 13.23 42.82 -13.96
CA VAL A 36 12.23 43.72 -14.55
C VAL A 36 11.83 44.71 -13.47
N VAL A 37 11.72 45.95 -13.92
CA VAL A 37 11.75 47.22 -13.18
C VAL A 37 10.35 47.60 -12.69
N LEU A 38 10.36 48.32 -11.57
CA LEU A 38 9.32 49.09 -10.85
C LEU A 38 8.28 49.82 -11.71
N LEU A 39 7.06 49.97 -11.17
CA LEU A 39 6.19 51.18 -11.19
C LEU A 39 4.98 50.90 -10.25
N ALA A 40 4.91 51.44 -9.02
CA ALA A 40 4.45 52.77 -8.58
C ALA A 40 2.91 52.94 -8.48
N ALA A 41 2.50 53.57 -7.37
CA ALA A 41 1.18 54.17 -7.05
C ALA A 41 0.07 53.16 -6.63
N ALA A 42 -0.85 53.43 -5.70
CA ALA A 42 -1.28 54.67 -5.06
C ALA A 42 -1.92 54.37 -3.69
N LEU A 43 -2.01 55.43 -2.89
CA LEU A 43 -2.68 55.52 -1.59
C LEU A 43 -4.20 55.27 -1.69
N GLY A 44 -4.77 54.74 -0.61
CA GLY A 44 -6.19 54.90 -0.29
C GLY A 44 -6.90 53.59 0.06
N LEU A 45 -6.77 53.13 1.30
CA LEU A 45 -7.75 52.20 1.88
C LEU A 45 -8.55 52.95 2.95
N THR A 46 -9.77 53.34 2.57
CA THR A 46 -10.81 53.76 3.50
C THR A 46 -11.15 52.61 4.44
N THR A 47 -10.99 52.83 5.74
CA THR A 47 -11.40 51.88 6.79
C THR A 47 -12.92 51.84 6.89
N THR A 48 -13.58 50.89 6.24
CA THR A 48 -14.96 50.55 6.58
C THR A 48 -14.95 49.65 7.82
N ILE A 49 -15.45 50.19 8.93
CA ILE A 49 -15.74 49.42 10.14
C ILE A 49 -16.90 48.47 9.80
N VAL A 50 -16.58 47.20 9.53
CA VAL A 50 -17.61 46.14 9.50
C VAL A 50 -17.86 45.77 10.96
N ALA A 51 -19.07 46.05 11.43
CA ALA A 51 -19.56 45.60 12.73
C ALA A 51 -19.47 44.08 12.80
N SER A 52 -18.66 43.59 13.74
CA SER A 52 -18.48 42.16 14.01
C SER A 52 -19.80 41.58 14.55
N PRO A 53 -20.34 40.48 14.00
CA PRO A 53 -21.49 39.80 14.58
C PRO A 53 -21.13 39.19 15.96
N PRO A 54 -22.09 39.09 16.90
CA PRO A 54 -21.84 38.52 18.21
C PRO A 54 -21.39 37.06 18.08
N ALA A 55 -20.32 36.73 18.80
CA ALA A 55 -19.72 35.40 18.82
C ALA A 55 -20.78 34.30 19.08
N PRO A 56 -20.82 33.22 18.28
CA PRO A 56 -21.58 32.05 18.67
C PRO A 56 -20.96 31.51 19.96
N GLY A 57 -21.82 31.34 20.97
CA GLY A 57 -21.44 30.97 22.33
C GLY A 57 -20.55 29.74 22.40
N SER A 58 -19.75 29.69 23.48
CA SER A 58 -18.88 28.59 23.86
C SER A 58 -19.50 27.23 23.52
N ALA A 59 -19.05 26.65 22.40
CA ALA A 59 -19.22 25.23 22.16
C ALA A 59 -18.52 24.53 23.33
N LYS A 60 -19.30 23.85 24.18
CA LYS A 60 -18.75 22.92 25.16
C LYS A 60 -17.83 21.99 24.41
N ILE A 61 -16.53 22.07 24.68
CA ILE A 61 -15.59 21.04 24.25
C ILE A 61 -15.97 19.80 25.05
N VAL A 62 -16.88 19.01 24.49
CA VAL A 62 -17.10 17.63 24.93
C VAL A 62 -15.78 16.94 24.68
N SER A 63 -14.99 16.82 25.74
CA SER A 63 -13.78 16.02 25.77
C SER A 63 -14.18 14.57 25.48
N THR A 64 -14.23 14.21 24.20
CA THR A 64 -14.33 12.82 23.78
C THR A 64 -13.12 12.11 24.39
N PRO A 65 -13.29 10.97 25.07
CA PRO A 65 -12.15 10.25 25.63
C PRO A 65 -11.19 9.95 24.48
N SER A 66 -9.97 10.49 24.60
CA SER A 66 -8.86 10.21 23.70
C SER A 66 -8.66 8.70 23.68
N ALA A 67 -9.18 8.05 22.63
CA ALA A 67 -8.95 6.65 22.37
C ALA A 67 -7.44 6.40 22.47
N SER A 68 -7.05 5.49 23.37
CA SER A 68 -5.66 5.08 23.53
C SER A 68 -5.09 4.80 22.14
N ILE A 69 -4.11 5.58 21.69
CA ILE A 69 -3.42 5.35 20.42
C ILE A 69 -2.67 4.03 20.57
N LYS A 70 -3.33 2.91 20.23
CA LYS A 70 -2.63 1.64 20.03
C LYS A 70 -1.74 1.86 18.81
N HIS A 71 -0.43 1.86 19.02
CA HIS A 71 0.52 2.00 17.92
C HIS A 71 0.33 0.85 16.94
N HIS A 72 -0.22 1.14 15.76
CA HIS A 72 -0.31 0.17 14.67
C HIS A 72 1.07 0.05 14.02
N TRP A 73 1.58 -1.17 13.87
CA TRP A 73 2.81 -1.39 13.13
C TRP A 73 2.58 -1.10 11.65
N PHE A 74 3.49 -0.35 11.04
CA PHE A 74 3.52 -0.17 9.60
C PHE A 74 4.94 -0.06 9.07
N GLN A 75 5.11 -0.38 7.80
CA GLN A 75 6.36 -0.22 7.07
C GLN A 75 6.10 0.36 5.68
N VAL A 76 6.97 1.27 5.24
CA VAL A 76 6.94 1.82 3.89
C VAL A 76 8.20 1.40 3.15
N GLY A 77 8.05 0.95 1.91
CA GLY A 77 9.19 0.48 1.13
C GLY A 77 8.80 0.09 -0.29
N LYS A 78 9.73 -0.56 -0.99
CA LYS A 78 9.51 -1.08 -2.32
C LYS A 78 9.00 -2.52 -2.23
N ALA A 79 7.98 -2.83 -3.01
CA ALA A 79 7.51 -4.17 -3.24
C ALA A 79 7.80 -4.61 -4.68
N SER A 80 8.10 -5.88 -4.85
CA SER A 80 8.09 -6.55 -6.15
C SER A 80 6.97 -7.60 -6.18
N TRP A 81 6.97 -8.47 -7.19
CA TRP A 81 6.04 -9.59 -7.26
C TRP A 81 6.68 -10.80 -7.93
N TYR A 82 6.28 -11.99 -7.52
CA TYR A 82 6.81 -13.25 -8.04
C TYR A 82 6.02 -13.72 -9.27
N GLY A 83 6.75 -14.02 -10.35
CA GLY A 83 6.20 -14.52 -11.62
C GLY A 83 5.84 -16.01 -11.61
N GLY A 84 5.26 -16.49 -12.72
CA GLY A 84 4.67 -17.82 -12.82
C GLY A 84 5.61 -19.01 -12.56
N ARG A 85 6.93 -18.79 -12.65
CA ARG A 85 7.96 -19.80 -12.37
C ARG A 85 7.92 -20.41 -10.96
N PHE A 86 7.26 -19.74 -10.02
CA PHE A 86 7.13 -20.21 -8.64
C PHE A 86 5.83 -20.99 -8.40
N GLN A 87 4.92 -21.04 -9.37
CA GLN A 87 3.62 -21.69 -9.22
C GLN A 87 3.78 -23.13 -8.73
N GLY A 88 3.06 -23.48 -7.68
CA GLY A 88 3.05 -24.82 -7.11
C GLY A 88 4.27 -25.17 -6.25
N HIS A 89 5.27 -24.30 -6.12
CA HIS A 89 6.40 -24.50 -5.21
C HIS A 89 5.94 -24.35 -3.76
N ARG A 90 6.68 -24.96 -2.81
CA ARG A 90 6.36 -24.80 -1.39
C ARG A 90 6.80 -23.43 -0.89
N THR A 91 5.92 -22.74 -0.18
CA THR A 91 6.23 -21.52 0.58
C THR A 91 6.77 -21.87 1.96
N ALA A 92 7.19 -20.86 2.74
CA ALA A 92 7.61 -21.02 4.13
C ALA A 92 6.51 -21.53 5.08
N THR A 93 5.22 -21.33 4.77
CA THR A 93 4.10 -21.98 5.49
C THR A 93 3.94 -23.46 5.13
N GLY A 94 4.63 -23.95 4.08
CA GLY A 94 4.56 -25.31 3.59
C GLY A 94 3.44 -25.58 2.57
N GLU A 95 2.55 -24.61 2.33
CA GLU A 95 1.51 -24.67 1.30
C GLU A 95 2.11 -24.45 -0.10
N ARG A 96 1.38 -24.87 -1.14
CA ARG A 96 1.81 -24.60 -2.52
C ARG A 96 1.49 -23.16 -2.89
N PHE A 97 2.47 -22.45 -3.43
CA PHE A 97 2.28 -21.10 -3.93
C PHE A 97 1.26 -21.10 -5.08
N ASP A 98 0.27 -20.22 -4.96
CA ASP A 98 -0.67 -19.89 -6.03
C ASP A 98 -0.56 -18.40 -6.37
N MET A 99 -0.13 -18.10 -7.60
CA MET A 99 0.00 -16.75 -8.11
C MET A 99 -1.34 -15.99 -8.15
N ASN A 100 -2.46 -16.72 -8.16
CA ASN A 100 -3.80 -16.14 -8.20
C ASN A 100 -4.39 -15.88 -6.81
N ALA A 101 -3.74 -16.36 -5.74
CA ALA A 101 -4.14 -16.09 -4.37
C ALA A 101 -3.69 -14.69 -3.92
N LEU A 102 -4.37 -14.12 -2.92
CA LEU A 102 -4.00 -12.83 -2.30
C LEU A 102 -2.98 -13.04 -1.19
N THR A 103 -1.73 -13.32 -1.59
CA THR A 103 -0.63 -13.67 -0.68
C THR A 103 0.62 -12.82 -0.94
N CYS A 104 1.54 -12.83 0.04
CA CYS A 104 2.84 -12.18 -0.07
C CYS A 104 3.93 -12.85 0.77
N ALA A 105 5.18 -12.54 0.44
CA ALA A 105 6.36 -12.88 1.23
C ALA A 105 6.86 -11.66 2.02
N HIS A 106 7.26 -11.88 3.28
CA HIS A 106 7.85 -10.87 4.13
C HIS A 106 8.97 -11.42 5.02
N ARG A 107 9.96 -10.58 5.34
CA ARG A 107 11.20 -11.01 6.02
C ARG A 107 10.95 -11.42 7.47
N THR A 108 10.16 -10.62 8.18
CA THR A 108 10.04 -10.70 9.64
C THR A 108 8.62 -10.81 10.16
N LEU A 109 7.60 -10.61 9.30
CA LEU A 109 6.21 -10.67 9.77
C LEU A 109 5.85 -12.13 10.11
N PRO A 110 4.99 -12.36 11.11
CA PRO A 110 4.53 -13.71 11.43
C PRO A 110 3.93 -14.40 10.20
N LEU A 111 4.29 -15.66 9.95
CA LEU A 111 3.65 -16.42 8.89
C LEU A 111 2.19 -16.67 9.26
N GLY A 112 1.29 -16.53 8.29
CA GLY A 112 -0.15 -16.60 8.48
C GLY A 112 -0.80 -15.28 8.89
N SER A 113 -0.04 -14.22 9.20
CA SER A 113 -0.62 -12.92 9.51
C SER A 113 -1.24 -12.27 8.28
N TRP A 114 -2.15 -11.32 8.52
CA TRP A 114 -2.77 -10.51 7.49
C TRP A 114 -2.20 -9.10 7.52
N VAL A 115 -2.03 -8.54 6.33
CA VAL A 115 -1.56 -7.17 6.15
C VAL A 115 -2.48 -6.42 5.19
N ARG A 116 -2.70 -5.14 5.46
CA ARG A 116 -3.23 -4.20 4.49
C ARG A 116 -2.06 -3.59 3.73
N VAL A 117 -2.06 -3.75 2.42
CA VAL A 117 -1.06 -3.16 1.53
C VAL A 117 -1.70 -2.05 0.73
N THR A 118 -1.08 -0.88 0.73
CA THR A 118 -1.49 0.30 -0.04
C THR A 118 -0.42 0.62 -1.05
N ASN A 119 -0.77 0.66 -2.34
CA ASN A 119 0.11 1.22 -3.37
C ASN A 119 0.08 2.75 -3.27
N LEU A 120 1.21 3.36 -2.92
CA LEU A 120 1.28 4.79 -2.67
C LEU A 120 1.18 5.64 -3.95
N HIS A 121 1.32 5.03 -5.13
CA HIS A 121 1.18 5.73 -6.41
C HIS A 121 -0.29 6.00 -6.77
N ASN A 122 -1.18 5.03 -6.53
CA ASN A 122 -2.59 5.10 -6.97
C ASN A 122 -3.60 4.95 -5.81
N GLN A 123 -3.11 4.84 -4.57
CA GLN A 123 -3.90 4.66 -3.35
C GLN A 123 -4.79 3.40 -3.33
N LYS A 124 -4.60 2.46 -4.26
CA LYS A 124 -5.29 1.18 -4.22
C LYS A 124 -4.79 0.37 -3.04
N THR A 125 -5.73 -0.28 -2.35
CA THR A 125 -5.46 -1.10 -1.17
C THR A 125 -5.97 -2.51 -1.34
N THR A 126 -5.31 -3.47 -0.71
CA THR A 126 -5.85 -4.81 -0.57
C THR A 126 -5.28 -5.52 0.65
N PHE A 127 -6.00 -6.50 1.16
CA PHE A 127 -5.53 -7.37 2.24
C PHE A 127 -4.86 -8.62 1.67
N LEU A 128 -3.71 -8.96 2.23
CA LEU A 128 -2.90 -10.10 1.82
C LEU A 128 -2.52 -10.94 3.03
N ARG A 129 -2.43 -12.26 2.82
CA ARG A 129 -1.87 -13.19 3.81
C ARG A 129 -0.37 -13.32 3.62
N VAL A 130 0.41 -13.15 4.68
CA VAL A 130 1.85 -13.43 4.68
C VAL A 130 2.03 -14.94 4.75
N ASN A 131 2.49 -15.58 3.69
CA ASN A 131 2.64 -17.03 3.67
C ASN A 131 4.04 -17.52 3.28
N ASP A 132 4.95 -16.60 2.99
CA ASP A 132 6.30 -16.95 2.57
C ASP A 132 7.36 -16.01 3.14
N ARG A 133 8.63 -16.40 2.98
CA ARG A 133 9.82 -15.63 3.39
C ARG A 133 10.49 -15.00 2.18
N GLY A 134 11.01 -13.80 2.39
CA GLY A 134 11.55 -12.94 1.34
C GLY A 134 11.17 -11.49 1.62
N PRO A 135 11.59 -10.52 0.79
CA PRO A 135 12.43 -10.65 -0.40
C PRO A 135 13.89 -10.96 -0.04
N VAL A 136 14.63 -11.60 -0.97
CA VAL A 136 16.07 -11.83 -0.81
C VAL A 136 16.86 -10.52 -0.96
N ALA A 137 16.43 -9.64 -1.86
CA ALA A 137 17.08 -8.35 -2.07
C ALA A 137 16.80 -7.37 -0.93
N GLY A 138 17.86 -6.77 -0.39
CA GLY A 138 17.76 -5.91 0.80
C GLY A 138 17.03 -4.58 0.60
N ASN A 139 16.77 -4.16 -0.64
CA ASN A 139 16.05 -2.90 -0.93
C ASN A 139 14.53 -3.09 -1.09
N LEU A 140 14.05 -4.33 -1.04
CA LEU A 140 12.63 -4.67 -1.12
C LEU A 140 12.13 -5.10 0.26
N ILE A 141 10.93 -4.66 0.62
CA ILE A 141 10.30 -5.02 1.89
C ILE A 141 9.34 -6.19 1.74
N MET A 142 8.78 -6.40 0.54
CA MET A 142 7.74 -7.40 0.31
C MET A 142 7.74 -7.85 -1.16
N ASP A 143 7.42 -9.12 -1.37
CA ASP A 143 7.14 -9.64 -2.71
C ASP A 143 5.71 -10.15 -2.75
N LEU A 144 4.94 -9.66 -3.72
CA LEU A 144 3.51 -9.91 -3.88
C LEU A 144 3.25 -11.12 -4.79
N SER A 145 2.08 -11.75 -4.66
CA SER A 145 1.56 -12.61 -5.71
C SER A 145 1.16 -11.79 -6.95
N TYR A 146 0.99 -12.46 -8.09
CA TYR A 146 0.54 -11.81 -9.33
C TYR A 146 -0.86 -11.19 -9.17
N ALA A 147 -1.82 -11.90 -8.56
CA ALA A 147 -3.15 -11.38 -8.31
C ALA A 147 -3.13 -10.14 -7.39
N ALA A 148 -2.30 -10.15 -6.35
CA ALA A 148 -2.12 -9.02 -5.46
C ALA A 148 -1.54 -7.80 -6.19
N ALA A 149 -0.47 -8.00 -6.98
CA ALA A 149 0.14 -6.95 -7.78
C ALA A 149 -0.86 -6.36 -8.79
N LYS A 150 -1.62 -7.22 -9.49
CA LYS A 150 -2.67 -6.81 -10.42
C LYS A 150 -3.75 -5.97 -9.73
N LYS A 151 -4.24 -6.40 -8.56
CA LYS A 151 -5.27 -5.69 -7.78
C LYS A 151 -4.77 -4.31 -7.30
N LEU A 152 -3.50 -4.23 -6.89
CA LEU A 152 -2.84 -2.99 -6.50
C LEU A 152 -2.40 -2.10 -7.69
N GLY A 153 -2.47 -2.61 -8.93
CA GLY A 153 -1.98 -1.91 -10.11
C GLY A 153 -0.46 -1.74 -10.13
N ILE A 154 0.28 -2.72 -9.63
CA ILE A 154 1.75 -2.76 -9.64
C ILE A 154 2.18 -3.67 -10.79
N GLN A 155 2.85 -3.09 -11.80
CA GLN A 155 3.34 -3.86 -12.95
C GLN A 155 4.77 -4.37 -12.73
N GLY A 156 5.60 -3.68 -11.95
CA GLY A 156 6.98 -4.09 -11.67
C GLY A 156 7.33 -3.87 -10.21
N LEU A 157 8.14 -2.86 -9.94
CA LEU A 157 8.38 -2.37 -8.59
C LEU A 157 7.33 -1.31 -8.23
N GLY A 158 6.80 -1.38 -7.00
CA GLY A 158 5.86 -0.40 -6.47
C GLY A 158 6.30 0.11 -5.11
N LYS A 159 6.07 1.40 -4.81
CA LYS A 159 6.23 1.91 -3.45
C LYS A 159 4.94 1.63 -2.69
N VAL A 160 5.03 0.90 -1.59
CA VAL A 160 3.87 0.46 -0.81
C VAL A 160 3.99 0.85 0.66
N LYS A 161 2.84 1.06 1.30
CA LYS A 161 2.68 1.04 2.76
C LYS A 161 2.08 -0.31 3.14
N VAL A 162 2.70 -1.00 4.10
CA VAL A 162 2.24 -2.26 4.68
C VAL A 162 1.83 -1.98 6.11
N GLU A 163 0.63 -2.40 6.48
CA GLU A 163 0.07 -2.26 7.83
C GLU A 163 -0.34 -3.65 8.32
N GLU A 164 0.11 -4.04 9.50
CA GLU A 164 -0.28 -5.33 10.10
C GLU A 164 -1.71 -5.25 10.62
N VAL A 165 -2.52 -6.26 10.29
CA VAL A 165 -3.89 -6.38 10.82
C VAL A 165 -3.79 -7.00 12.20
N ASN A 166 -3.96 -6.17 13.24
CA ASN A 166 -4.01 -6.63 14.62
C ASN A 166 -5.48 -6.92 15.03
N PRO A 167 -5.79 -8.06 15.67
CA PRO A 167 -7.13 -8.33 16.19
C PRO A 167 -7.67 -7.27 17.15
N GLY A 168 -6.78 -6.54 17.83
CA GLY A 168 -7.12 -5.42 18.71
C GLY A 168 -7.50 -4.13 17.98
N ASP A 169 -7.29 -4.05 16.66
CA ASP A 169 -7.84 -3.03 15.76
C ASP A 169 -9.12 -3.58 15.13
N VAL A 170 -10.24 -3.26 15.78
CA VAL A 170 -11.57 -3.74 15.38
C VAL A 170 -11.92 -3.27 13.97
N GLN A 171 -11.55 -2.04 13.60
CA GLN A 171 -11.90 -1.48 12.29
C GLN A 171 -11.15 -2.20 11.17
N MET A 172 -9.84 -2.39 11.33
CA MET A 172 -9.04 -3.09 10.32
C MET A 172 -9.40 -4.58 10.24
N SER A 173 -9.70 -5.21 11.37
CA SER A 173 -10.14 -6.61 11.42
C SER A 173 -11.50 -6.80 10.74
N GLN A 174 -12.46 -5.90 11.00
CA GLN A 174 -13.76 -5.92 10.31
C GLN A 174 -13.63 -5.68 8.81
N ALA A 175 -12.77 -4.72 8.41
CA ALA A 175 -12.49 -4.46 6.99
C ALA A 175 -11.85 -5.66 6.29
N LEU A 176 -10.96 -6.39 6.98
CA LEU A 176 -10.42 -7.65 6.47
C LEU A 176 -11.54 -8.66 6.25
N VAL A 177 -12.37 -8.92 7.27
CA VAL A 177 -13.47 -9.90 7.20
C VAL A 177 -14.44 -9.54 6.07
N ALA A 178 -14.81 -8.28 5.92
CA ALA A 178 -15.68 -7.81 4.84
C ALA A 178 -15.04 -7.93 3.43
N SER A 179 -13.71 -8.01 3.35
CA SER A 179 -12.98 -8.12 2.08
C SER A 179 -12.72 -9.56 1.64
N LEU A 180 -12.82 -10.52 2.57
CA LEU A 180 -12.77 -11.93 2.24
C LEU A 180 -14.07 -12.29 1.52
N PRO A 181 -14.03 -13.18 0.51
CA PRO A 181 -15.27 -13.68 -0.08
C PRO A 181 -16.13 -14.26 1.05
N GLU A 182 -17.39 -13.81 1.16
CA GLU A 182 -18.36 -14.47 2.03
C GLU A 182 -18.33 -15.94 1.66
N MET A 183 -17.85 -16.78 2.59
CA MET A 183 -18.09 -18.20 2.44
C MET A 183 -19.61 -18.36 2.39
N PRO A 184 -20.16 -19.08 1.40
CA PRO A 184 -21.59 -19.39 1.44
C PRO A 184 -21.89 -19.99 2.82
N PRO A 185 -22.99 -19.60 3.47
CA PRO A 185 -23.34 -20.15 4.77
C PRO A 185 -23.28 -21.66 4.66
N LEU A 186 -22.45 -22.29 5.51
CA LEU A 186 -22.44 -23.75 5.62
C LEU A 186 -23.90 -24.15 5.82
N SER A 187 -24.44 -24.92 4.88
CA SER A 187 -25.78 -25.47 4.99
C SER A 187 -25.83 -26.18 6.34
N SER A 188 -26.64 -25.66 7.27
CA SER A 188 -26.84 -26.26 8.58
C SER A 188 -27.06 -27.76 8.40
N PRO A 189 -26.46 -28.64 9.22
CA PRO A 189 -26.77 -30.05 9.12
C PRO A 189 -28.28 -30.18 9.29
N THR A 190 -28.96 -30.69 8.26
CA THR A 190 -30.33 -31.16 8.42
C THR A 190 -30.24 -32.29 9.43
N ILE A 191 -30.52 -31.97 10.69
CA ILE A 191 -30.76 -32.98 11.72
C ILE A 191 -32.07 -33.65 11.29
N VAL A 192 -31.95 -34.72 10.52
CA VAL A 192 -33.06 -35.64 10.30
C VAL A 192 -33.19 -36.42 11.60
N VAL A 193 -34.02 -35.91 12.51
CA VAL A 193 -34.50 -36.70 13.65
C VAL A 193 -35.33 -37.83 13.03
N ARG A 194 -34.77 -39.04 13.04
CA ARG A 194 -35.50 -40.28 12.76
C ARG A 194 -36.04 -40.85 14.05
#